data_AF-A0A6A5R6V7-F1
#
_entry.id   AF-A0A6A5R6V7-F1
#
_cell.length_a   1.000
_cell.length_b   1.000
_cell.length_c   1.000
_cell.angle_alpha   90.00
_cell.angle_beta   90.00
_cell.angle_gamma   90.00
#
_symmetry.space_group_name_H-M   'P 1'
#
loop_
_entity.id
_entity.type
_entity.pdbx_description
1 polymer ?
#
loop_
_entity_poly.entity_id
_entity_poly.type
_entity_poly.pdbx_seq_one_letter_code
_entity_poly.pdbx_strand_id
1 'polypeptide(L)'
;MDEIITRWAADLSKYQKEFQSQAETVAQWDRALVENSDKVRQLYSKTFQAERDAAEVERQLTMMEENQQELDSYLDRYEKEIENLMKMHGVSGRSDGLRGPDQEREKTYKLAEKLQDRLNELNKDLTEMIEEINTTSQTLSKTGKPDDPLTKVVRVLNTQLSQLQLIDSGASQLQEKINKAQKESRAVGANGWNGLGTDPTDDFYRSFRGNRVERYGGHA
;
A
#
# COMPACT_ATOMS: atom_id res chain seq x y z
N MET A 1 -0.07 81.89 -31.31
CA MET A 1 1.02 80.90 -31.48
C MET A 1 1.33 80.22 -30.15
N ASP A 2 1.46 80.98 -29.05
CA ASP A 2 1.74 80.44 -27.71
C ASP A 2 0.69 79.48 -27.14
N GLU A 3 -0.60 79.67 -27.46
CA GLU A 3 -1.67 78.73 -27.07
C GLU A 3 -1.51 77.32 -27.65
N ILE A 4 -0.93 77.20 -28.85
CA ILE A 4 -0.69 75.90 -29.49
C ILE A 4 0.48 75.20 -28.81
N ILE A 5 1.53 75.95 -28.48
CA ILE A 5 2.73 75.44 -27.79
C ILE A 5 2.37 74.97 -26.37
N THR A 6 1.57 75.74 -25.64
CA THR A 6 1.09 75.34 -24.29
C THR A 6 0.19 74.12 -24.34
N ARG A 7 -0.69 74.01 -25.34
CA ARG A 7 -1.53 72.81 -25.54
C ARG A 7 -0.70 71.57 -25.86
N TRP A 8 0.28 71.67 -26.77
CA TRP A 8 1.19 70.57 -27.08
C TRP A 8 2.05 70.16 -25.87
N ALA A 9 2.53 71.10 -25.06
CA ALA A 9 3.27 70.79 -23.85
C ALA A 9 2.40 70.06 -22.80
N ALA A 10 1.13 70.47 -22.67
CA ALA A 10 0.16 69.82 -21.80
C ALA A 10 -0.19 68.40 -22.28
N ASP A 11 -0.47 68.24 -23.58
CA ASP A 11 -0.78 66.94 -24.19
C ASP A 11 0.43 65.99 -24.12
N LEU A 12 1.64 66.48 -24.36
CA LEU A 12 2.88 65.71 -24.19
C LEU A 12 3.04 65.22 -22.75
N SER A 13 2.85 66.09 -21.76
CA SER A 13 2.93 65.69 -20.34
C SER A 13 1.85 64.68 -19.96
N LYS A 14 0.65 64.81 -20.52
CA LYS A 14 -0.45 63.86 -20.30
C LYS A 14 -0.10 62.49 -20.88
N TYR A 15 0.27 62.43 -22.16
CA TYR A 15 0.60 61.17 -22.82
C TYR A 15 1.88 60.54 -22.28
N GLN A 16 2.84 61.32 -21.81
CA GLN A 16 4.00 60.79 -21.10
C GLN A 16 3.61 60.04 -19.82
N LYS A 17 2.69 60.59 -19.02
CA LYS A 17 2.18 59.91 -17.82
C LYS A 17 1.38 58.65 -18.16
N GLU A 18 0.52 58.71 -19.17
CA GLU A 18 -0.25 57.55 -19.62
C GLU A 18 0.66 56.45 -20.15
N PHE A 19 1.67 56.80 -20.96
CA PHE A 19 2.67 55.85 -21.45
C PHE A 19 3.46 55.19 -20.32
N GLN A 20 3.85 55.96 -19.31
CA GLN A 20 4.58 55.42 -18.16
C GLN A 20 3.71 54.44 -17.36
N SER A 21 2.43 54.76 -17.14
CA SER A 21 1.48 53.85 -16.51
C SER A 21 1.25 52.58 -17.34
N GLN A 22 1.14 52.70 -18.66
CA GLN A 22 1.02 51.55 -19.56
C GLN A 22 2.27 50.67 -19.50
N ALA A 23 3.47 51.26 -19.54
CA ALA A 23 4.73 50.53 -19.43
C ALA A 23 4.83 49.76 -18.10
N GLU A 24 4.37 50.34 -16.99
CA GLU A 24 4.29 49.65 -15.69
C GLU A 24 3.30 48.48 -15.72
N THR A 25 2.12 48.64 -16.34
CA THR A 25 1.17 47.53 -16.46
C THR A 25 1.69 46.39 -17.34
N VAL A 26 2.37 46.72 -18.45
CA VAL A 26 3.02 45.72 -19.32
C VAL A 26 4.11 44.97 -18.55
N ALA A 27 4.94 45.67 -17.77
CA ALA A 27 5.96 45.04 -16.95
C ALA A 27 5.37 44.08 -15.90
N GLN A 28 4.20 44.40 -15.32
CA GLN A 28 3.48 43.50 -14.42
C GLN A 28 2.95 42.26 -15.14
N TRP A 29 2.39 42.42 -16.34
CA TRP A 29 1.93 41.30 -17.17
C TRP A 29 3.07 40.40 -17.60
N ASP A 30 4.22 40.95 -17.98
CA ASP A 30 5.41 40.17 -18.33
C ASP A 30 5.87 39.32 -17.15
N ARG A 31 5.90 39.89 -15.94
CA ARG A 31 6.25 39.15 -14.72
C ARG A 31 5.27 38.01 -14.45
N ALA A 32 3.97 38.26 -14.59
CA ALA A 32 2.94 37.24 -14.40
C ALA A 32 3.02 36.15 -15.48
N LEU A 33 3.37 36.50 -16.71
CA LEU A 33 3.52 35.56 -17.82
C LEU A 33 4.71 34.61 -17.59
N VAL A 34 5.83 35.13 -17.10
CA VAL A 34 6.99 34.30 -16.70
C VAL A 34 6.61 33.36 -15.55
N GLU A 35 5.96 33.85 -14.50
CA GLU A 35 5.55 33.02 -13.37
C GLU A 35 4.58 31.90 -13.80
N ASN A 36 3.62 32.23 -14.69
CA ASN A 36 2.71 31.24 -15.24
C ASN A 36 3.42 30.25 -16.15
N SER A 37 4.41 30.68 -16.92
CA SER A 37 5.24 29.80 -17.75
C SER A 37 5.97 28.76 -16.89
N ASP A 38 6.56 29.18 -15.76
CA ASP A 38 7.21 28.27 -14.82
C ASP A 38 6.22 27.26 -14.21
N LYS A 39 5.01 27.70 -13.83
CA LYS A 39 3.94 26.81 -13.35
C LYS A 39 3.51 25.81 -14.41
N VAL A 40 3.35 26.24 -15.66
CA VAL A 40 3.00 25.36 -16.79
C VAL A 40 4.10 24.33 -17.01
N ARG A 41 5.38 24.72 -16.93
CA ARG A 41 6.50 23.79 -17.04
C ARG A 41 6.51 22.74 -15.92
N GLN A 42 6.23 23.16 -14.68
CA GLN A 42 6.12 22.22 -13.55
C GLN A 42 4.94 21.27 -13.73
N LEU A 43 3.78 21.77 -14.17
CA LEU A 43 2.61 20.95 -14.47
C LEU A 43 2.93 19.94 -15.58
N TYR A 44 3.57 20.38 -16.67
CA TYR A 44 3.98 19.49 -17.76
C TYR A 44 4.87 18.35 -17.26
N SER A 45 5.87 18.66 -16.42
CA SER A 45 6.73 17.63 -15.82
C SER A 45 5.95 16.65 -14.95
N LYS A 46 5.00 17.12 -14.14
CA LYS A 46 4.15 16.26 -13.29
C LYS A 46 3.20 15.41 -14.13
N THR A 47 2.60 15.98 -15.16
CA THR A 47 1.71 15.26 -16.08
C THR A 47 2.47 14.17 -16.83
N PHE A 48 3.67 14.46 -17.32
CA PHE A 48 4.51 13.47 -17.99
C PHE A 48 4.90 12.33 -17.05
N GLN A 49 5.23 12.63 -15.79
CA GLN A 49 5.49 11.60 -14.79
C GLN A 49 4.23 10.76 -14.53
N ALA A 50 3.06 11.39 -14.36
CA ALA A 50 1.80 10.68 -14.14
C ALA A 50 1.41 9.80 -15.34
N GLU A 51 1.67 10.25 -16.57
CA GLU A 51 1.47 9.46 -17.79
C GLU A 51 2.36 8.21 -17.79
N ARG A 52 3.63 8.36 -17.42
CA ARG A 52 4.55 7.23 -17.29
C ARG A 52 4.11 6.26 -16.19
N ASP A 53 3.69 6.77 -15.04
CA ASP A 53 3.22 5.94 -13.93
C ASP A 53 1.94 5.19 -14.31
N ALA A 54 1.01 5.84 -15.03
CA ALA A 54 -0.20 5.21 -15.56
C ALA A 54 0.13 4.10 -16.58
N ALA A 55 1.08 4.34 -17.48
CA ALA A 55 1.53 3.32 -18.43
C ALA A 55 2.18 2.12 -17.74
N GLU A 56 2.92 2.33 -16.65
CA GLU A 56 3.49 1.24 -15.85
C GLU A 56 2.39 0.45 -15.12
N VAL A 57 1.39 1.12 -14.56
CA VAL A 57 0.23 0.46 -13.95
C VAL A 57 -0.51 -0.38 -15.00
N GLU A 58 -0.75 0.15 -16.19
CA GLU A 58 -1.39 -0.60 -17.28
C GLU A 58 -0.60 -1.87 -17.63
N ARG A 59 0.73 -1.75 -17.76
CA ARG A 59 1.60 -2.90 -18.00
C ARG A 59 1.49 -3.96 -16.90
N GLN A 60 1.43 -3.53 -15.64
CA GLN A 60 1.29 -4.45 -14.51
C GLN A 60 -0.09 -5.13 -14.50
N LEU A 61 -1.15 -4.41 -14.86
CA LEU A 61 -2.49 -4.97 -15.00
C LEU A 61 -2.53 -6.02 -16.12
N THR A 62 -1.98 -5.73 -17.31
CA THR A 62 -1.90 -6.72 -18.39
C THR A 62 -1.13 -7.96 -17.98
N MET A 63 0.02 -7.81 -17.31
CA MET A 63 0.77 -8.95 -16.79
C MET A 63 -0.04 -9.75 -15.74
N MET A 64 -0.81 -9.07 -14.90
CA MET A 64 -1.68 -9.74 -13.93
C MET A 64 -2.80 -10.52 -14.62
N GLU A 65 -3.42 -9.96 -15.66
CA GLU A 65 -4.44 -10.63 -16.48
C GLU A 65 -3.87 -11.86 -17.19
N GLU A 66 -2.69 -11.75 -17.80
CA GLU A 66 -1.99 -12.89 -18.42
C GLU A 66 -1.70 -13.99 -17.40
N ASN A 67 -1.20 -13.63 -16.21
CA ASN A 67 -0.95 -14.58 -15.13
C ASN A 67 -2.26 -15.25 -14.65
N GLN A 68 -3.36 -14.49 -14.54
CA GLN A 68 -4.66 -15.06 -14.19
C GLN A 68 -5.14 -16.05 -15.26
N GLN A 69 -4.96 -15.73 -16.53
CA GLN A 69 -5.31 -16.64 -17.64
C GLN A 69 -4.44 -17.89 -17.65
N GLU A 70 -3.15 -17.78 -17.34
CA GLU A 70 -2.26 -18.94 -17.22
C GLU A 70 -2.68 -19.84 -16.06
N LEU A 71 -2.97 -19.27 -14.89
CA LEU A 71 -3.48 -20.00 -13.72
C LEU A 71 -4.80 -20.70 -14.01
N ASP A 72 -5.72 -20.05 -14.70
CA ASP A 72 -6.99 -20.65 -15.15
C ASP A 72 -6.73 -21.86 -16.06
N SER A 73 -5.80 -21.71 -17.01
CA SER A 73 -5.40 -22.82 -17.89
C SER A 73 -4.75 -23.99 -17.15
N TYR A 74 -4.02 -23.72 -16.06
CA TYR A 74 -3.45 -24.76 -15.19
C TYR A 74 -4.53 -25.44 -14.37
N LEU A 75 -5.48 -24.69 -13.81
CA LEU A 75 -6.64 -25.24 -13.11
C LEU A 75 -7.43 -26.17 -14.03
N ASP A 76 -7.77 -25.74 -15.24
CA ASP A 76 -8.45 -26.56 -16.26
C ASP A 76 -7.73 -27.88 -16.55
N ARG A 77 -6.40 -27.86 -16.61
CA ARG A 77 -5.59 -29.06 -16.83
C ARG A 77 -5.62 -29.98 -15.62
N TYR A 78 -5.46 -29.44 -14.42
CA TYR A 78 -5.50 -30.22 -13.19
C TYR A 78 -6.89 -30.79 -12.93
N GLU A 79 -7.96 -30.05 -13.22
CA GLU A 79 -9.33 -30.56 -13.14
C GLU A 79 -9.55 -31.76 -14.06
N LYS A 80 -9.07 -31.70 -15.31
CA LYS A 80 -9.11 -32.84 -16.25
C LYS A 80 -8.28 -34.02 -15.76
N GLU A 81 -7.09 -33.78 -15.20
CA GLU A 81 -6.24 -34.83 -14.64
C GLU A 81 -6.91 -35.51 -13.43
N ILE A 82 -7.49 -34.71 -12.53
CA ILE A 82 -8.27 -35.18 -11.39
C ILE A 82 -9.49 -35.98 -11.85
N GLU A 83 -10.22 -35.51 -12.87
CA GLU A 83 -11.36 -36.22 -13.45
C GLU A 83 -10.93 -37.57 -14.03
N ASN A 84 -9.79 -37.62 -14.73
CA ASN A 84 -9.22 -38.85 -15.28
C ASN A 84 -8.79 -39.82 -14.17
N LEU A 85 -8.17 -39.33 -13.09
CA LEU A 85 -7.83 -40.14 -11.92
C LEU A 85 -9.10 -40.69 -11.23
N MET A 86 -10.14 -39.88 -11.08
CA MET A 86 -11.44 -40.33 -10.56
C MET A 86 -12.09 -41.40 -11.44
N LYS A 87 -12.00 -41.26 -12.78
CA LYS A 87 -12.45 -42.29 -13.74
C LYS A 87 -11.63 -43.57 -13.62
N MET A 88 -10.31 -43.48 -13.56
CA MET A 88 -9.41 -44.62 -13.46
C MET A 88 -9.59 -45.39 -12.15
N HIS A 89 -9.86 -44.69 -11.05
CA HIS A 89 -10.13 -45.31 -9.74
C HIS A 89 -11.59 -45.81 -9.61
N GLY A 90 -12.41 -45.71 -10.66
CA GLY A 90 -13.80 -46.18 -10.67
C GLY A 90 -14.76 -45.34 -9.81
N VAL A 91 -14.37 -44.12 -9.43
CA VAL A 91 -15.14 -43.19 -8.58
C VAL A 91 -16.06 -42.28 -9.42
N SER A 92 -15.96 -42.34 -10.75
CA SER A 92 -16.73 -41.50 -11.68
C SER A 92 -18.25 -41.64 -11.46
N GLY A 93 -18.86 -40.62 -10.84
CA GLY A 93 -20.30 -40.41 -10.80
C GLY A 93 -21.03 -40.87 -9.54
N ARG A 94 -20.35 -41.39 -8.52
CA ARG A 94 -21.00 -41.71 -7.23
C ARG A 94 -20.12 -41.29 -6.05
N SER A 95 -20.70 -40.49 -5.15
CA SER A 95 -20.24 -40.22 -3.77
C SER A 95 -19.94 -41.51 -2.94
N ASP A 96 -20.23 -42.68 -3.52
CA ASP A 96 -20.10 -44.02 -2.96
C ASP A 96 -18.83 -44.76 -3.43
N GLY A 97 -17.97 -44.13 -4.25
CA GLY A 97 -16.70 -44.70 -4.72
C GLY A 97 -15.53 -44.58 -3.74
N LEU A 98 -15.58 -43.60 -2.82
CA LEU A 98 -14.63 -43.51 -1.71
C LEU A 98 -15.14 -44.34 -0.53
N ARG A 99 -14.39 -45.39 -0.15
CA ARG A 99 -14.74 -46.24 1.01
C ARG A 99 -13.81 -45.92 2.18
N GLY A 100 -14.38 -45.73 3.38
CA GLY A 100 -13.62 -45.57 4.61
C GLY A 100 -13.14 -44.12 4.88
N PRO A 101 -11.93 -43.93 5.45
CA PRO A 101 -11.44 -42.64 5.94
C PRO A 101 -11.49 -41.48 4.92
N ASP A 102 -11.39 -41.77 3.62
CA ASP A 102 -11.33 -40.73 2.60
C ASP A 102 -12.70 -40.07 2.34
N GLN A 103 -13.82 -40.76 2.62
CA GLN A 103 -15.15 -40.15 2.59
C GLN A 103 -15.36 -39.17 3.75
N GLU A 104 -14.76 -39.46 4.92
CA GLU A 104 -14.82 -38.56 6.07
C GLU A 104 -13.97 -37.31 5.83
N ARG A 105 -12.77 -37.47 5.25
CA ARG A 105 -11.93 -36.34 4.80
C ARG A 105 -12.67 -35.46 3.80
N GLU A 106 -13.30 -36.04 2.78
CA GLU A 106 -14.07 -35.28 1.78
C GLU A 106 -15.19 -34.44 2.43
N LYS A 107 -15.93 -35.01 3.38
CA LYS A 107 -16.97 -34.29 4.13
C LYS A 107 -16.40 -33.11 4.92
N THR A 108 -15.24 -33.29 5.57
CA THR A 108 -14.57 -32.21 6.31
C THR A 108 -14.10 -31.09 5.39
N TYR A 109 -13.48 -31.41 4.24
CA TYR A 109 -13.04 -30.39 3.28
C TYR A 109 -14.21 -29.64 2.65
N LYS A 110 -15.29 -30.34 2.26
CA LYS A 110 -16.53 -29.71 1.78
C LYS A 110 -17.20 -28.81 2.82
N LEU A 111 -17.10 -29.16 4.10
CA LEU A 111 -17.61 -28.30 5.16
C LEU A 111 -16.75 -27.03 5.32
N ALA A 112 -15.42 -27.16 5.22
CA ALA A 112 -14.50 -26.03 5.27
C ALA A 112 -14.72 -25.06 4.08
N GLU A 113 -14.91 -25.60 2.88
CA GLU A 113 -15.27 -24.83 1.67
C GLU A 113 -16.56 -24.03 1.90
N LYS A 114 -17.65 -24.70 2.32
CA LYS A 114 -18.93 -24.02 2.63
C LYS A 114 -18.81 -22.96 3.72
N LEU A 115 -17.94 -23.18 4.72
CA LEU A 115 -17.70 -22.19 5.76
C LEU A 115 -16.98 -20.97 5.19
N GLN A 116 -15.98 -21.17 4.34
CA GLN A 116 -15.26 -20.10 3.67
C GLN A 116 -16.19 -19.27 2.77
N ASP A 117 -17.04 -19.93 1.98
CA ASP A 117 -18.02 -19.26 1.12
C ASP A 117 -18.98 -18.41 1.95
N ARG A 118 -19.49 -18.94 3.07
CA ARG A 118 -20.37 -18.20 3.97
C ARG A 118 -19.68 -17.02 4.63
N LEU A 119 -18.40 -17.14 4.97
CA LEU A 119 -17.62 -16.01 5.51
C LEU A 119 -17.40 -14.92 4.45
N ASN A 120 -17.13 -15.32 3.20
CA ASN A 120 -16.98 -14.37 2.09
C ASN A 120 -18.31 -13.64 1.80
N GLU A 121 -19.43 -14.36 1.80
CA GLU A 121 -20.77 -13.77 1.65
C GLU A 121 -21.09 -12.81 2.80
N LEU A 122 -20.85 -13.21 4.05
CA LEU A 122 -21.03 -12.33 5.20
C LEU A 122 -20.14 -11.07 5.16
N ASN A 123 -18.91 -11.17 4.64
CA ASN A 123 -18.03 -10.03 4.47
C ASN A 123 -18.57 -9.06 3.40
N LYS A 124 -19.08 -9.61 2.30
CA LYS A 124 -19.77 -8.83 1.26
C LYS A 124 -21.01 -8.14 1.82
N ASP A 125 -21.88 -8.86 2.52
CA ASP A 125 -23.09 -8.32 3.14
C ASP A 125 -22.76 -7.22 4.17
N LEU A 126 -21.70 -7.40 4.96
CA LEU A 126 -21.25 -6.40 5.91
C LEU A 126 -20.68 -5.17 5.22
N THR A 127 -19.97 -5.34 4.10
CA THR A 127 -19.49 -4.23 3.26
C THR A 127 -20.67 -3.46 2.66
N GLU A 128 -21.66 -4.16 2.11
CA GLU A 128 -22.89 -3.56 1.57
C GLU A 128 -23.68 -2.84 2.66
N MET A 129 -23.85 -3.45 3.84
CA MET A 129 -24.48 -2.79 4.99
C MET A 129 -23.73 -1.53 5.43
N ILE A 130 -22.39 -1.54 5.42
CA ILE A 130 -21.58 -0.35 5.70
C ILE A 130 -21.82 0.73 4.64
N GLU A 131 -21.90 0.36 3.36
CA GLU A 131 -22.22 1.30 2.28
C GLU A 131 -23.64 1.87 2.43
N GLU A 132 -24.64 1.05 2.74
CA GLU A 132 -26.01 1.48 3.04
C GLU A 132 -26.09 2.40 4.27
N ILE A 133 -25.36 2.09 5.34
CA ILE A 133 -25.26 2.95 6.52
C ILE A 133 -24.57 4.26 6.16
N ASN A 134 -23.49 4.23 5.39
CA ASN A 134 -22.78 5.43 4.97
C ASN A 134 -23.64 6.32 4.06
N THR A 135 -24.40 5.72 3.14
CA THR A 135 -25.34 6.46 2.28
C THR A 135 -26.52 6.99 3.08
N THR A 136 -27.11 6.21 3.98
CA THR A 136 -28.21 6.63 4.87
C THR A 136 -27.76 7.71 5.86
N SER A 137 -26.56 7.59 6.41
CA SER A 137 -25.95 8.61 7.27
C SER A 137 -25.71 9.90 6.49
N GLN A 138 -25.26 9.82 5.22
CA GLN A 138 -25.10 10.99 4.35
C GLN A 138 -26.43 11.65 3.98
N THR A 139 -27.51 10.88 3.81
CA THR A 139 -28.85 11.43 3.51
C THR A 139 -29.53 11.99 4.75
N LEU A 140 -29.41 11.32 5.91
CA LEU A 140 -30.01 11.76 7.18
C LEU A 140 -29.30 12.98 7.79
N SER A 141 -27.98 13.07 7.64
CA SER A 141 -27.20 14.24 8.08
C SER A 141 -27.40 15.48 7.20
N LYS A 142 -28.20 15.35 6.12
CA LYS A 142 -28.44 16.41 5.14
C LYS A 142 -29.89 16.52 4.71
N THR A 143 -30.61 17.46 5.30
CA THR A 143 -31.67 18.15 4.57
C THR A 143 -31.04 19.07 3.51
N GLY A 144 -30.64 18.50 2.37
CA GLY A 144 -30.30 19.27 1.16
C GLY A 144 -28.88 19.09 0.62
N LYS A 145 -28.80 18.37 -0.50
CA LYS A 145 -27.72 18.29 -1.51
C LYS A 145 -26.50 17.39 -1.17
N PRO A 146 -26.28 16.30 -1.92
CA PRO A 146 -25.14 15.39 -1.75
C PRO A 146 -23.78 16.08 -1.96
N ASP A 147 -23.76 17.23 -2.64
CA ASP A 147 -22.54 17.94 -3.06
C ASP A 147 -22.09 19.07 -2.11
N ASP A 148 -22.70 19.18 -0.92
CA ASP A 148 -22.32 20.19 0.08
C ASP A 148 -20.81 20.11 0.43
N PRO A 149 -20.03 21.19 0.24
CA PRO A 149 -18.61 21.23 0.56
C PRO A 149 -18.30 20.83 2.00
N LEU A 150 -19.21 21.07 2.95
CA LEU A 150 -19.01 20.67 4.34
C LEU A 150 -18.85 19.15 4.49
N THR A 151 -19.54 18.37 3.68
CA THR A 151 -19.44 16.90 3.73
C THR A 151 -18.19 16.37 3.06
N LYS A 152 -17.69 17.08 2.03
CA LYS A 152 -16.36 16.79 1.48
C LYS A 152 -15.30 17.00 2.56
N VAL A 153 -15.40 18.09 3.32
CA VAL A 153 -14.49 18.38 4.44
C VAL A 153 -14.58 17.32 5.53
N VAL A 154 -15.78 16.95 5.99
CA VAL A 154 -15.96 15.91 7.02
C VAL A 154 -15.39 14.56 6.57
N ARG A 155 -15.60 14.17 5.30
CA ARG A 155 -15.04 12.93 4.75
C ARG A 155 -13.51 12.96 4.72
N VAL A 156 -12.91 14.07 4.28
CA VAL A 156 -11.45 14.24 4.27
C VAL A 156 -10.90 14.18 5.69
N LEU A 157 -11.52 14.87 6.65
CA LEU A 157 -11.10 14.86 8.05
C LEU A 157 -11.20 13.46 8.68
N ASN A 158 -12.27 12.71 8.41
CA ASN A 158 -12.39 11.33 8.89
C ASN A 158 -11.31 10.43 8.28
N THR A 159 -10.99 10.62 7.00
CA THR A 159 -9.91 9.89 6.33
C THR A 159 -8.55 10.26 6.93
N GLN A 160 -8.30 11.54 7.18
CA GLN A 160 -7.08 12.03 7.82
C GLN A 160 -6.95 11.53 9.27
N LEU A 161 -8.05 11.47 10.02
CA LEU A 161 -8.06 10.91 11.37
C LEU A 161 -7.69 9.42 11.35
N SER A 162 -8.27 8.64 10.43
CA SER A 162 -7.92 7.24 10.26
C SER A 162 -6.45 7.07 9.85
N GLN A 163 -5.93 7.90 8.94
CA GLN A 163 -4.52 7.92 8.57
C GLN A 163 -3.62 8.26 9.76
N LEU A 164 -3.98 9.24 10.59
CA LEU A 164 -3.24 9.60 11.80
C LEU A 164 -3.25 8.47 12.84
N GLN A 165 -4.37 7.78 13.02
CA GLN A 165 -4.45 6.62 13.90
C GLN A 165 -3.57 5.46 13.40
N LEU A 166 -3.52 5.24 12.08
CA LEU A 166 -2.60 4.26 11.48
C LEU A 166 -1.14 4.66 11.68
N ILE A 167 -0.80 5.94 11.52
CA ILE A 167 0.55 6.45 11.78
C ILE A 167 0.91 6.28 13.26
N ASP A 168 0.00 6.59 14.19
CA ASP A 168 0.22 6.45 15.63
C ASP A 168 0.42 4.98 16.05
N SER A 169 -0.42 4.08 15.52
CA SER A 169 -0.26 2.64 15.71
C SER A 169 1.07 2.15 15.11
N GLY A 170 1.40 2.57 13.89
CA GLY A 170 2.66 2.21 13.23
C GLY A 170 3.89 2.72 13.97
N ALA A 171 3.84 3.96 14.49
CA ALA A 171 4.89 4.56 15.30
C ALA A 171 5.05 3.82 16.64
N SER A 172 3.94 3.47 17.30
CA SER A 172 3.95 2.69 18.54
C SER A 172 4.55 1.29 18.32
N GLN A 173 4.16 0.60 17.25
CA GLN A 173 4.74 -0.70 16.88
C GLN A 173 6.24 -0.59 16.55
N LEU A 174 6.64 0.46 15.84
CA LEU A 174 8.05 0.70 15.53
C LEU A 174 8.85 1.00 16.80
N GLN A 175 8.31 1.81 17.71
CA GLN A 175 8.92 2.10 19.00
C GLN A 175 9.08 0.85 19.85
N GLU A 176 8.09 -0.05 19.84
CA GLU A 176 8.19 -1.33 20.53
C GLU A 176 9.30 -2.21 19.92
N LYS A 177 9.37 -2.30 18.58
CA LYS A 177 10.45 -3.02 17.88
C LYS A 177 11.82 -2.43 18.19
N ILE A 178 11.96 -1.10 18.22
CA ILE A 178 13.21 -0.42 18.61
C ILE A 178 13.57 -0.75 20.06
N ASN A 179 12.61 -0.70 20.99
CA ASN A 179 12.86 -1.03 22.40
C ASN A 179 13.26 -2.49 22.58
N LYS A 180 12.67 -3.43 21.83
CA LYS A 180 13.08 -4.85 21.80
C LYS A 180 14.50 -5.00 21.26
N ALA A 181 14.80 -4.39 20.10
CA ALA A 181 16.14 -4.42 19.51
C ALA A 181 17.20 -3.77 20.42
N GLN A 182 16.87 -2.69 21.13
CA GLN A 182 17.77 -2.07 22.12
C GLN A 182 17.99 -2.98 23.34
N LYS A 183 16.95 -3.68 23.82
CA LYS A 183 17.10 -4.66 24.91
C LYS A 183 17.93 -5.85 24.48
N GLU A 184 17.74 -6.36 23.26
CA GLU A 184 18.56 -7.43 22.68
C GLU A 184 20.01 -6.96 22.49
N SER A 185 20.23 -5.77 21.94
CA SER A 185 21.56 -5.16 21.81
C SER A 185 22.24 -4.97 23.18
N ARG A 186 21.50 -4.53 24.20
CA ARG A 186 22.00 -4.43 25.58
C ARG A 186 22.20 -5.79 26.24
N ALA A 187 21.40 -6.80 25.93
CA ALA A 187 21.63 -8.16 26.41
C ALA A 187 22.88 -8.77 25.77
N VAL A 188 23.15 -8.48 24.50
CA VAL A 188 24.41 -8.82 23.81
C VAL A 188 25.60 -8.02 24.39
N GLY A 189 25.37 -6.79 24.87
CA GLY A 189 26.39 -5.96 25.55
C GLY A 189 26.60 -6.28 27.04
N ALA A 190 25.58 -6.76 27.75
CA ALA A 190 25.62 -7.12 29.18
C ALA A 190 26.05 -8.58 29.39
N ASN A 191 25.66 -9.49 28.49
CA ASN A 191 26.37 -10.74 28.24
C ASN A 191 27.46 -10.50 27.20
N GLY A 192 28.14 -9.36 27.28
CA GLY A 192 29.37 -9.11 26.55
C GLY A 192 30.23 -10.35 26.67
N TRP A 193 30.75 -10.80 25.54
CA TRP A 193 31.73 -11.86 25.38
C TRP A 193 32.83 -11.82 26.47
N ASN A 194 32.52 -12.30 27.66
CA ASN A 194 33.44 -12.60 28.74
C ASN A 194 33.51 -14.12 28.83
N GLY A 195 33.89 -14.74 27.72
CA GLY A 195 34.03 -16.20 27.65
C GLY A 195 34.35 -16.77 26.27
N LEU A 196 34.18 -16.01 25.19
CA LEU A 196 34.56 -16.44 23.85
C LEU A 196 35.60 -15.47 23.30
N GLY A 197 36.88 -15.81 23.49
CA GLY A 197 37.93 -15.20 22.70
C GLY A 197 39.11 -14.56 23.42
N THR A 198 39.43 -14.92 24.67
CA THR A 198 40.77 -14.56 25.18
C THR A 198 41.86 -15.56 24.76
N ASP A 199 41.50 -16.79 24.39
CA ASP A 199 42.46 -17.71 23.76
C ASP A 199 41.76 -18.86 22.99
N PRO A 200 41.77 -18.86 21.65
CA PRO A 200 41.25 -19.98 20.84
C PRO A 200 41.92 -21.32 21.14
N THR A 201 43.16 -21.31 21.68
CA THR A 201 43.84 -22.54 22.01
C THR A 201 43.29 -23.18 23.29
N ASP A 202 42.90 -22.39 24.29
CA ASP A 202 42.40 -22.92 25.56
C ASP A 202 41.01 -23.58 25.43
N ASP A 203 40.18 -23.07 24.50
CA ASP A 203 38.86 -23.64 24.17
C ASP A 203 38.98 -24.96 23.37
N PHE A 204 39.98 -25.05 22.51
CA PHE A 204 40.36 -26.30 21.84
C PHE A 204 40.88 -27.35 22.83
N TYR A 205 41.70 -26.95 23.81
CA TYR A 205 42.18 -27.86 24.86
C TYR A 205 41.07 -28.30 25.82
N ARG A 206 40.06 -27.47 26.10
CA ARG A 206 38.88 -27.86 26.91
C ARG A 206 37.97 -28.85 26.20
N SER A 207 37.70 -28.65 24.90
CA SER A 207 36.87 -29.59 24.11
C SER A 207 37.52 -30.97 23.98
N PHE A 208 38.86 -31.04 23.90
CA PHE A 208 39.61 -32.30 23.91
C PHE A 208 39.72 -32.95 25.29
N ARG A 209 39.74 -32.17 26.38
CA ARG A 209 39.78 -32.71 27.75
C ARG A 209 38.41 -33.10 28.30
N GLY A 210 37.33 -32.53 27.78
CA GLY A 210 35.96 -32.77 28.25
C GLY A 210 35.32 -34.09 27.80
N ASN A 211 35.93 -34.84 26.87
CA ASN A 211 35.29 -36.00 26.25
C ASN A 211 35.94 -37.35 26.61
N ARG A 212 36.58 -37.45 27.79
CA ARG A 212 37.31 -38.66 28.20
C ARG A 212 37.09 -39.11 29.65
N VAL A 213 35.91 -38.83 30.23
CA VAL A 213 35.50 -39.45 31.50
C VAL A 213 34.05 -39.91 31.42
N GLU A 214 33.69 -40.71 30.42
CA GLU A 214 32.46 -41.53 30.47
C GLU A 214 32.45 -42.65 29.43
N ARG A 215 33.53 -43.45 29.38
CA ARG A 215 33.44 -44.79 28.81
C ARG A 215 34.66 -45.61 29.22
N TYR A 216 34.38 -46.70 29.92
CA TYR A 216 35.26 -47.77 30.41
C TYR A 216 35.63 -47.72 31.89
N GLY A 217 34.85 -48.49 32.65
CA GLY A 217 35.13 -49.00 33.98
C GLY A 217 34.15 -50.13 34.28
N GLY A 218 34.26 -51.24 33.55
CA GLY A 218 33.65 -52.50 33.97
C GLY A 218 34.60 -53.21 34.94
N HIS A 219 34.06 -53.77 36.03
CA HIS A 219 34.33 -55.14 36.47
C HIS A 219 33.63 -55.46 37.80
N ALA A 220 33.11 -56.69 37.85
CA ALA A 220 32.78 -57.54 39.00
C ALA A 220 31.54 -57.18 39.84
#